data_AF-A0A022QHE2-F1
#
_entry.id   AF-A0A022QHE2-F1
#
_cell.length_a   1.000
_cell.length_b   1.000
_cell.length_c   1.000
_cell.angle_alpha   90.00
_cell.angle_beta   90.00
_cell.angle_gamma   90.00
#
_symmetry.space_group_name_H-M   'P 1'
#
loop_
_entity.id
_entity.type
_entity.pdbx_description
1 polymer ?
#
loop_
_entity_poly.entity_id
_entity_poly.type
_entity_poly.pdbx_seq_one_letter_code
_entity_poly.pdbx_strand_id
1 'polypeptide(L)'
;DYTPYSCQKIITSTPGVGDHHGCPYRHFSEDNLRAALSTMGVGNRAVEDVMDKVRNRHYQLACTLTFEAIHGASCDEGINHPNQYYNDSKKVLESRDPVI
;
A
#
# COMPACT_ATOMS: atom_id res chain seq x y z
N ASP A 1 -8.62 15.36 19.79
CA ASP A 1 -7.46 15.21 18.90
C ASP A 1 -7.86 14.30 17.75
N TYR A 2 -7.72 14.77 16.52
CA TYR A 2 -8.18 14.10 15.29
C TYR A 2 -7.02 13.74 14.37
N THR A 3 -5.82 13.59 14.94
CA THR A 3 -4.62 13.22 14.20
C THR A 3 -4.83 11.87 13.48
N PRO A 4 -4.66 11.81 12.14
CA PRO A 4 -4.77 10.56 11.38
C PRO A 4 -3.79 9.50 11.86
N TYR A 5 -4.14 8.22 11.66
CA TYR A 5 -3.32 7.11 12.14
C TYR A 5 -2.16 6.78 11.21
N SER A 6 -0.98 6.58 11.79
CA SER A 6 0.19 6.06 11.10
C SER A 6 -0.01 4.61 10.65
N CYS A 7 0.80 4.16 9.67
CA CYS A 7 0.81 2.77 9.23
C CYS A 7 1.04 1.83 10.43
N GLN A 8 1.98 2.14 11.32
CA GLN A 8 2.26 1.31 12.50
C GLN A 8 1.01 1.16 13.41
N LYS A 9 0.25 2.23 13.62
CA LYS A 9 -0.98 2.19 14.41
C LYS A 9 -2.06 1.36 13.72
N ILE A 10 -2.24 1.53 12.42
CA ILE A 10 -3.22 0.77 11.62
C ILE A 10 -2.84 -0.71 11.55
N ILE A 11 -1.56 -1.01 11.33
CA ILE A 11 -1.02 -2.37 11.28
C ILE A 11 -1.27 -3.08 12.61
N THR A 12 -1.08 -2.41 13.76
CA THR A 12 -1.24 -3.06 15.07
C THR A 12 -2.69 -3.19 15.53
N SER A 13 -3.59 -2.36 15.00
CA SER A 13 -5.02 -2.41 15.31
C SER A 13 -5.64 -3.63 14.63
N THR A 14 -6.20 -4.56 15.42
CA THR A 14 -6.77 -5.81 14.90
C THR A 14 -8.26 -5.62 14.66
N PRO A 15 -8.74 -5.75 13.41
CA PRO A 15 -10.16 -5.66 13.10
C PRO A 15 -10.96 -6.84 13.64
N GLY A 16 -12.18 -6.58 14.10
CA GLY A 16 -13.16 -7.58 14.50
C GLY A 16 -13.97 -8.13 13.32
N VAL A 17 -14.86 -9.07 13.61
CA VAL A 17 -15.79 -9.62 12.59
C VAL A 17 -16.73 -8.51 12.12
N GLY A 18 -16.75 -8.26 10.81
CA GLY A 18 -17.56 -7.21 10.19
C GLY A 18 -16.87 -5.84 10.10
N ASP A 19 -15.68 -5.68 10.66
CA ASP A 19 -14.89 -4.46 10.52
C ASP A 19 -14.13 -4.43 9.17
N HIS A 20 -13.98 -3.22 8.62
CA HIS A 20 -13.22 -2.97 7.38
C HIS A 20 -11.95 -2.13 7.59
N HIS A 21 -11.51 -1.96 8.84
CA HIS A 21 -10.31 -1.20 9.16
C HIS A 21 -9.06 -2.10 9.20
N GLY A 22 -7.89 -1.47 9.29
CA GLY A 22 -6.59 -2.17 9.40
C GLY A 22 -5.79 -2.14 8.10
N CYS A 23 -4.61 -2.77 8.15
CA CYS A 23 -3.72 -2.87 7.00
C CYS A 23 -4.05 -4.13 6.16
N PRO A 24 -4.43 -4.01 4.88
CA PRO A 24 -4.76 -5.18 4.05
C PRO A 24 -3.58 -6.14 3.92
N TYR A 25 -2.35 -5.62 3.84
CA TYR A 25 -1.12 -6.42 3.81
C TYR A 25 -0.91 -7.30 5.06
N ARG A 26 -1.58 -6.99 6.19
CA ARG A 26 -1.56 -7.81 7.41
C ARG A 26 -2.79 -8.71 7.54
N HIS A 27 -3.96 -8.21 7.18
CA HIS A 27 -5.24 -8.83 7.56
C HIS A 27 -5.94 -9.58 6.43
N PHE A 28 -5.63 -9.30 5.17
CA PHE A 28 -6.18 -10.09 4.08
C PHE A 28 -5.52 -11.47 4.05
N SER A 29 -6.27 -12.48 3.61
CA SER A 29 -5.67 -13.72 3.15
C SER A 29 -4.78 -13.45 1.93
N GLU A 30 -3.82 -14.33 1.67
CA GLU A 30 -2.95 -14.18 0.51
C GLU A 30 -3.73 -14.12 -0.81
N ASP A 31 -4.78 -14.93 -0.96
CA ASP A 31 -5.62 -14.96 -2.17
C ASP A 31 -6.38 -13.63 -2.36
N ASN A 32 -6.96 -13.10 -1.28
CA ASN A 32 -7.66 -11.81 -1.32
C ASN A 32 -6.71 -10.66 -1.65
N LEU A 33 -5.50 -10.69 -1.09
CA LEU A 33 -4.50 -9.66 -1.35
C LEU A 33 -4.00 -9.73 -2.80
N ARG A 34 -3.71 -10.93 -3.33
CA ARG A 34 -3.33 -11.11 -4.74
C ARG A 34 -4.43 -10.63 -5.69
N ALA A 35 -5.69 -10.97 -5.42
CA ALA A 35 -6.83 -10.51 -6.21
C ALA A 35 -6.97 -8.98 -6.20
N ALA A 36 -6.79 -8.35 -5.04
CA ALA A 36 -6.82 -6.90 -4.90
C ALA A 36 -5.67 -6.22 -5.68
N LEU A 37 -4.44 -6.71 -5.53
CA LEU A 37 -3.26 -6.19 -6.25
C LEU A 37 -3.42 -6.32 -7.77
N SER A 38 -3.93 -7.46 -8.24
CA SER A 38 -4.22 -7.67 -9.67
C SER A 38 -5.29 -6.69 -10.17
N THR A 39 -6.32 -6.40 -9.36
CA THR A 39 -7.36 -5.41 -9.71
C THR A 39 -6.80 -3.99 -9.78
N MET A 40 -5.80 -3.68 -8.96
CA MET A 40 -5.08 -2.41 -8.98
C MET A 40 -4.12 -2.26 -10.18
N GLY A 41 -3.94 -3.30 -11.00
CA GLY A 41 -3.05 -3.29 -12.16
C GLY A 41 -1.59 -3.61 -11.84
N VAL A 42 -1.30 -4.17 -10.66
CA VAL A 42 0.05 -4.63 -10.31
C VAL A 42 0.40 -5.86 -11.14
N GLY A 43 1.51 -5.81 -11.88
CA GLY A 43 1.95 -6.94 -12.72
C GLY A 43 2.35 -8.17 -11.89
N ASN A 44 2.14 -9.37 -12.43
CA ASN A 44 2.33 -10.66 -11.73
C ASN A 44 3.69 -10.79 -11.01
N ARG A 45 4.78 -10.32 -11.63
CA ARG A 45 6.11 -10.38 -11.00
C ARG A 45 6.18 -9.50 -9.76
N ALA A 46 5.68 -8.26 -9.85
CA ALA A 46 5.63 -7.33 -8.72
C ALA A 46 4.68 -7.82 -7.62
N VAL A 47 3.59 -8.52 -7.98
CA VAL A 47 2.73 -9.18 -7.00
C VAL A 47 3.53 -10.18 -6.17
N GLU A 48 4.34 -11.04 -6.78
CA GLU A 48 5.14 -12.00 -6.01
C GLU A 48 6.19 -11.31 -5.13
N ASP A 49 6.84 -10.24 -5.60
CA ASP A 49 7.76 -9.43 -4.78
C ASP A 49 7.05 -8.79 -3.56
N VAL A 50 5.81 -8.29 -3.75
CA VAL A 50 4.96 -7.76 -2.67
C VAL A 50 4.59 -8.87 -1.69
N MET A 51 4.19 -10.04 -2.19
CA MET A 51 3.81 -11.20 -1.36
C MET A 51 4.98 -11.74 -0.55
N ASP A 52 6.21 -11.71 -1.09
CA ASP A 52 7.43 -12.01 -0.35
C ASP A 52 7.60 -11.07 0.85
N LYS A 53 7.36 -9.76 0.67
CA LYS A 53 7.41 -8.80 1.79
C LYS A 53 6.32 -9.06 2.82
N VAL A 54 5.11 -9.40 2.39
CA VAL A 54 3.98 -9.75 3.27
C VAL A 54 4.29 -10.98 4.11
N ARG A 55 4.81 -12.06 3.50
CA ARG A 55 5.21 -13.29 4.21
C ARG A 55 6.30 -13.05 5.26
N ASN A 56 7.19 -12.08 5.00
CA ASN A 56 8.21 -11.62 5.94
C ASN A 56 7.72 -10.53 6.92
N ARG A 57 6.41 -10.23 6.95
CA ARG A 57 5.77 -9.20 7.80
C ARG A 57 6.28 -7.78 7.56
N HIS A 58 6.90 -7.52 6.41
CA HIS A 58 7.36 -6.20 5.99
C HIS A 58 6.23 -5.43 5.28
N TYR A 59 5.10 -5.21 5.97
CA TYR A 59 3.86 -4.70 5.37
C TYR A 59 4.00 -3.30 4.75
N GLN A 60 4.81 -2.43 5.35
CA GLN A 60 5.05 -1.09 4.81
C GLN A 60 5.87 -1.14 3.52
N LEU A 61 6.88 -2.02 3.46
CA LEU A 61 7.64 -2.26 2.24
C LEU A 61 6.76 -2.90 1.14
N ALA A 62 5.84 -3.80 1.51
CA ALA A 62 4.85 -4.34 0.58
C ALA A 62 3.97 -3.22 -0.03
N CYS A 63 3.54 -2.28 0.80
CA CYS A 63 2.80 -1.09 0.36
C CYS A 63 3.64 -0.18 -0.55
N THR A 64 4.91 0.05 -0.21
CA THR A 64 5.84 0.83 -1.05
C THR A 64 6.05 0.17 -2.41
N LEU A 65 6.35 -1.14 -2.47
CA LEU A 65 6.51 -1.84 -3.76
C LEU A 65 5.25 -1.76 -4.62
N THR A 66 4.07 -1.83 -4.00
CA THR A 66 2.80 -1.67 -4.70
C THR A 66 2.64 -0.24 -5.25
N PHE A 67 3.01 0.78 -4.47
CA PHE A 67 3.03 2.17 -4.91
C PHE A 67 3.92 2.33 -6.15
N GLU A 68 5.15 1.83 -6.08
CA GLU A 68 6.14 1.94 -7.16
C GLU A 68 5.68 1.21 -8.42
N ALA A 69 5.07 0.02 -8.27
CA ALA A 69 4.54 -0.75 -9.39
C ALA A 69 3.40 -0.05 -10.12
N ILE A 70 2.50 0.64 -9.39
CA ILE A 70 1.35 1.33 -9.96
C ILE A 70 1.77 2.67 -10.58
N HIS A 71 2.65 3.41 -9.90
CA HIS A 71 3.02 4.76 -10.31
C HIS A 71 4.22 4.78 -11.26
N GLY A 72 5.02 3.71 -11.34
CA GLY A 72 6.26 3.70 -12.11
C GLY A 72 7.31 4.70 -11.61
N ALA A 73 7.23 5.08 -10.33
CA ALA A 73 8.11 6.04 -9.68
C ALA A 73 8.65 5.43 -8.39
N SER A 74 9.94 5.60 -8.09
CA SER A 74 10.54 5.10 -6.86
C SER A 74 10.09 5.93 -5.65
N CYS A 75 10.03 5.27 -4.49
CA CYS A 75 9.71 5.91 -3.21
C CYS A 75 10.81 5.55 -2.20
N ASP A 76 11.95 6.24 -2.31
CA ASP A 76 13.15 5.93 -1.54
C ASP A 76 12.96 6.07 -0.01
N GLU A 77 12.11 7.00 0.42
CA GLU A 77 11.80 7.22 1.84
C GLU A 77 10.89 6.13 2.45
N GLY A 78 10.21 5.35 1.60
CA GLY A 78 9.21 4.38 2.01
C GLY A 78 7.92 5.00 2.57
N ILE A 79 6.82 4.25 2.48
CA ILE A 79 5.50 4.70 2.90
C ILE A 79 5.26 4.34 4.38
N ASN A 80 5.05 5.37 5.20
CA ASN A 80 4.85 5.23 6.64
C ASN A 80 3.51 5.76 7.15
N HIS A 81 2.73 6.42 6.28
CA HIS A 81 1.41 6.93 6.62
C HIS A 81 0.45 6.84 5.41
N PRO A 82 -0.84 6.50 5.57
CA PRO A 82 -1.80 6.49 4.46
C PRO A 82 -1.91 7.84 3.73
N ASN A 83 -1.98 8.95 4.48
CA ASN A 83 -1.96 10.29 3.89
C ASN A 83 -0.65 10.60 3.11
N GLN A 84 0.50 10.03 3.51
CA GLN A 84 1.74 10.17 2.74
C GLN A 84 1.59 9.49 1.38
N TYR A 85 1.11 8.23 1.35
CA TYR A 85 0.82 7.52 0.10
C TYR A 85 -0.07 8.35 -0.84
N TYR A 86 -1.15 8.93 -0.31
CA TYR A 86 -2.06 9.76 -1.10
C TYR A 86 -1.38 11.02 -1.64
N ASN A 87 -0.68 11.77 -0.80
CA ASN A 87 -0.02 13.01 -1.19
C ASN A 87 1.07 12.76 -2.24
N ASP A 88 1.84 11.70 -2.09
CA ASP A 88 2.90 11.37 -3.04
C ASP A 88 2.32 10.82 -4.35
N SER A 89 1.24 10.03 -4.29
CA SER A 89 0.47 9.61 -5.47
C SER A 89 -0.02 10.81 -6.27
N LYS A 90 -0.60 11.81 -5.59
CA LYS A 90 -1.04 13.08 -6.19
C LYS A 90 0.09 13.80 -6.91
N LYS A 91 1.24 13.97 -6.26
CA LYS A 91 2.42 14.61 -6.87
C LYS A 91 2.91 13.86 -8.12
N VAL A 92 2.90 12.53 -8.08
CA VAL A 92 3.30 11.73 -9.25
C VAL A 92 2.32 11.92 -10.40
N LEU A 93 1.01 11.97 -10.14
CA LEU A 93 0.02 12.24 -11.19
C LEU A 93 0.16 13.67 -11.76
N GLU A 94 0.29 14.68 -10.90
CA GLU A 94 0.43 16.08 -11.31
C GLU A 94 1.72 16.34 -12.11
N SER A 95 2.78 15.58 -11.87
CA SER A 95 4.02 15.67 -12.67
C SER A 95 3.95 14.92 -14.01
N ARG A 96 3.00 13.98 -14.16
CA ARG A 96 2.77 13.23 -15.40
C ARG A 96 1.78 13.91 -16.35
N ASP A 97 0.88 14.70 -15.80
CA ASP A 97 0.01 15.60 -16.55
C ASP A 97 0.57 17.02 -16.46
N PRO A 98 1.52 17.43 -17.32
CA PRO A 98 1.78 18.84 -17.52
C PRO A 98 0.49 19.42 -18.08
N VAL A 99 -0.32 20.05 -17.24
CA VAL A 99 -1.55 20.71 -17.66
C VAL A 99 -1.21 21.65 -18.83
N ILE A 100 -1.93 21.42 -19.93
CA ILE A 100 -2.11 22.24 -21.15
C ILE A 100 -1.96 23.73 -20.86
#